data_AF-A0A839U087-F1
#
_entry.id   AF-A0A839U087-F1
#
_cell.length_a   1.000
_cell.length_b   1.000
_cell.length_c   1.000
_cell.angle_alpha   90.00
_cell.angle_beta   90.00
_cell.angle_gamma   90.00
#
_symmetry.space_group_name_H-M   'P 1'
#
loop_
_entity.id
_entity.type
_entity.pdbx_description
1 polymer ?
#
loop_
_entity_poly.entity_id
_entity_poly.type
_entity_poly.pdbx_seq_one_letter_code
_entity_poly.pdbx_strand_id
1 'polypeptide(L)'
;MGYKYGVVEAPMVYRNMYEPNSGVTIDSETVIVYDDETREIFMPEKYKGKLAYLADIKEIPETELTNLWRNSQMIARQRDEAIDDLARHAQTIVDLQNEKLRLQQEVDRARSDQKVELPRNVAEALDRRFKIEGADWPEVIYDSFTHQADPTKGIITNFAADNFPDFICALVNGYTFKLEPRDKVKQFIEKWYAVPGDVTDSELYELSDGIIDVLQKSS
;
A
#
# COMPACT_ATOMS: atom_id res chain seq x y z
N MET A 1 -17.38 -21.39 55.51
CA MET A 1 -16.61 -21.12 54.27
C MET A 1 -17.36 -21.67 53.05
N GLY A 2 -18.38 -20.93 52.62
CA GLY A 2 -19.04 -21.14 51.34
C GLY A 2 -18.59 -20.04 50.37
N TYR A 3 -18.32 -20.40 49.12
CA TYR A 3 -18.02 -19.43 48.07
C TYR A 3 -19.30 -19.05 47.34
N LYS A 4 -19.44 -17.76 47.01
CA LYS A 4 -20.55 -17.21 46.24
C LYS A 4 -20.05 -16.47 45.01
N TYR A 5 -20.97 -16.28 44.07
CA TYR A 5 -20.73 -15.59 42.81
C TYR A 5 -21.54 -14.30 42.77
N GLY A 6 -20.90 -13.24 42.31
CA GLY A 6 -21.52 -11.93 42.22
C GLY A 6 -21.10 -11.18 40.98
N VAL A 7 -21.93 -10.23 40.57
CA VAL A 7 -21.61 -9.28 39.50
C VAL A 7 -21.25 -7.94 40.14
N VAL A 8 -20.16 -7.35 39.68
CA VAL A 8 -19.71 -6.02 40.11
C VAL A 8 -20.66 -4.97 39.51
N GLU A 9 -21.37 -4.21 40.34
CA GLU A 9 -22.32 -3.19 39.86
C GLU A 9 -21.63 -1.88 39.44
N ALA A 10 -20.48 -1.56 40.04
CA ALA A 10 -19.71 -0.34 39.76
C ALA A 10 -18.21 -0.66 39.64
N PRO A 11 -17.46 -0.02 38.72
CA PRO A 11 -16.04 -0.30 38.54
C PRO A 11 -15.27 -0.17 39.86
N MET A 12 -14.50 -1.19 40.21
CA MET A 12 -13.73 -1.24 41.45
C MET A 12 -12.25 -1.20 41.13
N VAL A 13 -11.51 -0.33 41.80
CA VAL A 13 -10.05 -0.27 41.66
C VAL A 13 -9.42 -1.07 42.79
N TYR A 14 -8.82 -2.21 42.45
CA TYR A 14 -7.93 -2.92 43.34
C TYR A 14 -6.64 -2.13 43.46
N ARG A 15 -6.17 -1.87 44.69
CA ARG A 15 -4.81 -1.37 44.94
C ARG A 15 -4.13 -2.31 45.90
N ASN A 16 -2.96 -2.80 45.51
CA ASN A 16 -2.11 -3.55 46.42
C ASN A 16 -1.55 -2.61 47.49
N MET A 17 -1.91 -2.81 48.76
CA MET A 17 -1.41 -2.00 49.87
C MET A 17 0.11 -2.06 50.04
N TYR A 18 0.77 -3.09 49.48
CA TYR A 18 2.22 -3.29 49.57
C TYR A 18 2.98 -2.86 48.30
N GLU A 19 2.28 -2.50 47.22
CA GLU A 19 2.90 -1.98 45.99
C GLU A 19 2.07 -0.79 45.47
N PRO A 20 2.48 0.46 45.76
CA PRO A 20 1.64 1.65 45.64
C PRO A 20 1.17 2.01 44.22
N ASN A 21 1.64 1.31 43.18
CA ASN A 21 1.25 1.50 41.78
C ASN A 21 0.73 0.22 41.10
N SER A 22 0.53 -0.87 41.85
CA SER A 22 -0.09 -2.07 41.29
C SER A 22 -1.56 -2.09 41.67
N GLY A 23 -2.40 -2.01 40.65
CA GLY A 23 -3.83 -2.09 40.79
C GLY A 23 -4.45 -2.81 39.61
N VAL A 24 -5.58 -3.44 39.86
CA VAL A 24 -6.39 -4.08 38.83
C VAL A 24 -7.75 -3.40 38.89
N THR A 25 -8.13 -2.72 37.82
CA THR A 25 -9.52 -2.25 37.69
C THR A 25 -10.37 -3.45 37.31
N ILE A 26 -11.39 -3.72 38.12
CA ILE A 26 -12.44 -4.67 37.79
C ILE A 26 -13.61 -3.83 37.29
N ASP A 27 -13.94 -3.97 36.01
CA ASP A 27 -15.02 -3.20 35.40
C ASP A 27 -16.39 -3.65 35.93
N SER A 28 -17.38 -2.76 35.86
CA SER A 28 -18.77 -3.12 36.08
C SER A 28 -19.18 -4.28 35.15
N GLU A 29 -20.10 -5.12 35.62
CA GLU A 29 -20.57 -6.34 34.94
C GLU A 29 -19.58 -7.51 34.96
N THR A 30 -18.40 -7.36 35.59
CA THR A 30 -17.47 -8.48 35.79
C THR A 30 -18.04 -9.47 36.82
N VAL A 31 -18.02 -10.76 36.48
CA VAL A 31 -18.37 -11.86 37.38
C VAL A 31 -17.17 -12.21 38.26
N ILE A 32 -17.38 -12.25 39.57
CA ILE A 32 -16.35 -12.57 40.58
C ILE A 32 -16.78 -13.70 41.51
N VAL A 33 -15.79 -14.41 42.05
CA VAL A 33 -15.98 -15.43 43.09
C VAL A 33 -15.46 -14.87 44.40
N TYR A 34 -16.27 -14.90 45.46
CA TYR A 34 -15.90 -14.39 46.77
C TYR A 34 -16.29 -15.32 47.91
N ASP A 35 -15.59 -15.22 49.04
CA ASP A 35 -15.95 -15.90 50.29
C ASP A 35 -17.15 -15.19 50.95
N ASP A 36 -18.20 -15.95 51.28
CA ASP A 36 -19.45 -15.39 51.81
C ASP A 36 -19.29 -14.71 53.19
N GLU A 37 -18.33 -15.18 54.02
CA GLU A 37 -18.10 -14.66 55.36
C GLU A 37 -17.19 -13.41 55.33
N THR A 38 -16.12 -13.43 54.54
CA THR A 38 -15.13 -12.34 54.51
C THR A 38 -15.33 -11.33 53.38
N ARG A 39 -16.17 -11.66 52.39
CA ARG A 39 -16.34 -10.92 51.14
C ARG A 39 -15.03 -10.67 50.40
N GLU A 40 -14.10 -11.61 50.49
CA GLU A 40 -12.82 -11.56 49.78
C GLU A 40 -12.92 -12.26 48.42
N ILE A 41 -12.37 -11.65 47.35
CA ILE A 41 -12.30 -12.28 46.03
C ILE A 41 -11.17 -13.33 45.99
N PHE A 42 -11.43 -14.50 45.41
CA PHE A 42 -10.37 -15.46 45.13
C PHE A 42 -9.54 -15.03 43.89
N MET A 43 -8.26 -14.69 44.10
CA MET A 43 -7.38 -14.16 43.05
C MET A 43 -6.32 -15.16 42.57
N PRO A 44 -5.78 -14.99 41.34
CA PRO A 44 -4.61 -15.72 40.86
C PRO A 44 -3.43 -15.65 41.83
N GLU A 45 -2.58 -16.67 41.83
CA GLU A 45 -1.55 -16.93 42.86
C GLU A 45 -0.63 -15.73 43.19
N LYS A 46 -0.35 -14.86 42.22
CA LYS A 46 0.40 -13.60 42.38
C LYS A 46 -0.24 -12.54 43.31
N TYR A 47 -1.51 -12.72 43.71
CA TYR A 47 -2.24 -11.80 44.59
C TYR A 47 -2.76 -12.49 45.87
N LYS A 48 -2.31 -13.72 46.16
CA LYS A 48 -2.69 -14.49 47.34
C LYS A 48 -2.36 -13.74 48.65
N GLY A 49 -3.33 -13.64 49.57
CA GLY A 49 -3.16 -13.00 50.88
C GLY A 49 -3.40 -11.48 50.91
N LYS A 50 -3.90 -10.88 49.82
CA LYS A 50 -4.26 -9.46 49.77
C LYS A 50 -5.78 -9.30 49.91
N LEU A 51 -6.21 -8.79 51.06
CA LEU A 51 -7.62 -8.60 51.42
C LEU A 51 -8.25 -7.50 50.55
N ALA A 52 -9.37 -7.80 49.91
CA ALA A 52 -10.21 -6.82 49.22
C ALA A 52 -11.61 -6.88 49.84
N TYR A 53 -12.17 -5.72 50.19
CA TYR A 53 -13.52 -5.61 50.74
C TYR A 53 -14.48 -5.14 49.64
N LEU A 54 -15.59 -5.85 49.48
CA LEU A 54 -16.57 -5.61 48.42
C LEU A 54 -17.74 -4.79 48.97
N ALA A 55 -17.85 -3.54 48.51
CA ALA A 55 -18.88 -2.61 48.95
C ALA A 55 -20.25 -2.91 48.30
N ASP A 56 -20.29 -3.16 46.98
CA ASP A 56 -21.53 -3.31 46.21
C ASP A 56 -21.46 -4.52 45.26
N ILE A 57 -22.06 -5.63 45.67
CA ILE A 57 -22.20 -6.85 44.86
C ILE A 57 -23.66 -7.23 44.79
N LYS A 58 -24.11 -7.54 43.58
CA LYS A 58 -25.34 -8.26 43.36
C LYS A 58 -25.06 -9.75 43.22
N GLU A 59 -25.54 -10.53 44.18
CA GLU A 59 -25.53 -11.99 44.08
C GLU A 59 -26.36 -12.41 42.87
N ILE A 60 -25.78 -13.26 42.02
CA ILE A 60 -26.48 -13.84 40.89
C ILE A 60 -26.77 -15.32 41.17
N PRO A 61 -27.95 -15.82 40.81
CA PRO A 61 -28.24 -17.25 40.87
C PRO A 61 -27.27 -18.06 40.01
N GLU A 62 -26.93 -19.27 40.45
CA GLU A 62 -26.06 -20.20 39.73
C GLU A 62 -26.54 -20.49 38.28
N THR A 63 -27.85 -20.45 38.06
CA THR A 63 -28.46 -20.58 36.74
C THR A 63 -28.10 -19.42 35.80
N GLU A 64 -28.02 -18.20 36.34
CA GLU A 64 -27.64 -17.00 35.57
C GLU A 64 -26.15 -17.03 35.23
N LEU A 65 -25.31 -17.45 36.17
CA LEU A 65 -23.88 -17.69 35.95
C LEU A 65 -23.63 -18.71 34.83
N THR A 66 -24.36 -19.83 34.87
CA THR A 66 -24.23 -20.89 33.85
C THR A 66 -24.59 -20.37 32.46
N ASN A 67 -25.61 -19.52 32.36
CA ASN A 67 -26.01 -18.89 31.10
C ASN A 67 -24.96 -17.89 30.60
N LEU A 68 -24.42 -17.04 31.47
CA LEU A 68 -23.35 -16.11 31.13
C LEU A 68 -22.10 -16.85 30.62
N TRP A 69 -21.73 -17.95 31.28
CA TRP A 69 -20.60 -18.77 30.86
C TRP A 69 -20.83 -19.40 29.48
N ARG A 70 -22.01 -19.98 29.23
CA ARG A 70 -22.36 -20.52 27.90
C ARG A 70 -22.35 -19.45 26.81
N ASN A 71 -22.89 -18.26 27.09
CA ASN A 71 -22.87 -17.15 26.15
C ASN A 71 -21.43 -16.69 25.85
N SER A 72 -20.57 -16.59 26.88
CA SER A 72 -19.16 -16.26 26.71
C SER A 72 -18.44 -17.28 25.81
N GLN A 73 -18.69 -18.58 26.00
CA GLN A 73 -18.12 -19.63 25.15
C GLN A 73 -18.59 -19.53 23.70
N MET A 74 -19.88 -19.21 23.46
CA MET A 74 -20.38 -19.00 22.09
C MET A 74 -19.75 -17.77 21.42
N ILE A 75 -19.64 -16.66 22.16
CA ILE A 75 -19.01 -15.43 21.65
C ILE A 75 -17.53 -15.68 21.32
N ALA A 76 -16.80 -16.41 22.17
CA ALA A 76 -15.41 -16.77 21.92
C ALA A 76 -15.28 -17.57 20.61
N ARG A 77 -16.14 -18.58 20.41
CA ARG A 77 -16.13 -19.38 19.19
C ARG A 77 -16.46 -18.55 17.94
N GLN A 78 -17.47 -17.68 18.00
CA GLN A 78 -17.80 -16.78 16.88
C GLN A 78 -16.64 -15.84 16.54
N ARG A 79 -15.93 -15.36 17.57
CA ARG A 79 -14.74 -14.53 17.38
C ARG A 79 -13.62 -15.30 16.69
N ASP A 80 -13.36 -16.54 17.09
CA ASP A 80 -12.33 -17.37 16.47
C ASP A 80 -12.66 -17.64 15.00
N GLU A 81 -13.91 -17.99 14.69
CA GLU A 81 -14.39 -18.18 13.31
C GLU A 81 -14.23 -16.89 12.47
N ALA A 82 -14.56 -15.73 13.03
CA ALA A 82 -14.37 -14.44 12.35
C ALA A 82 -12.90 -14.08 12.12
N ILE A 83 -12.00 -14.46 13.04
CA ILE A 83 -10.55 -14.27 12.88
C ILE A 83 -10.02 -15.14 11.74
N ASP A 84 -10.46 -16.39 11.66
CA ASP A 84 -10.08 -17.31 10.57
C ASP A 84 -10.61 -16.84 9.21
N ASP A 85 -11.81 -16.28 9.16
CA ASP A 85 -12.38 -15.64 7.95
C ASP A 85 -11.55 -14.42 7.53
N LEU A 86 -11.18 -13.55 8.48
CA LEU A 86 -10.34 -12.39 8.22
C LEU A 86 -8.96 -12.78 7.69
N ALA A 87 -8.36 -13.83 8.26
CA ALA A 87 -7.07 -14.36 7.79
C ALA A 87 -7.17 -14.86 6.34
N ARG A 88 -8.25 -15.58 5.99
CA ARG A 88 -8.50 -16.00 4.60
C ARG A 88 -8.69 -14.83 3.65
N HIS A 89 -9.47 -13.82 4.04
CA HIS A 89 -9.66 -12.62 3.21
C HIS A 89 -8.36 -11.84 3.01
N ALA A 90 -7.53 -11.72 4.05
CA ALA A 90 -6.22 -11.08 3.95
C ALA A 90 -5.33 -11.81 2.94
N GLN A 91 -5.32 -13.16 2.95
CA GLN A 91 -4.58 -13.94 1.96
C GLN A 91 -5.09 -13.69 0.54
N THR A 92 -6.40 -13.71 0.32
CA THR A 92 -7.00 -13.43 -0.99
C THR A 92 -6.62 -12.04 -1.52
N ILE A 93 -6.56 -11.02 -0.65
CA ILE A 93 -6.14 -9.67 -1.04
C ILE A 93 -4.69 -9.67 -1.52
N VAL A 94 -3.79 -10.36 -0.80
CA VAL A 94 -2.38 -10.49 -1.20
C VAL A 94 -2.26 -11.17 -2.56
N ASP A 95 -3.00 -12.26 -2.77
CA ASP A 95 -2.97 -13.00 -4.03
C ASP A 95 -3.45 -12.13 -5.21
N LEU A 96 -4.55 -11.39 -5.02
CA LEU A 96 -5.07 -10.46 -6.02
C LEU A 96 -4.10 -9.30 -6.31
N GLN A 97 -3.39 -8.79 -5.30
CA GLN A 97 -2.38 -7.75 -5.49
C GLN A 97 -1.21 -8.26 -6.33
N ASN A 98 -0.76 -9.49 -6.05
CA ASN A 98 0.31 -10.14 -6.82
C ASN A 98 -0.12 -10.40 -8.27
N GLU A 99 -1.34 -10.88 -8.48
CA GLU A 99 -1.87 -11.11 -9.83
C GLU A 99 -2.02 -9.81 -10.61
N LYS A 100 -2.55 -8.76 -9.97
CA LYS A 100 -2.61 -7.42 -10.55
C LYS A 100 -1.22 -6.94 -10.99
N LEU A 101 -0.21 -7.08 -10.12
CA LEU A 101 1.16 -6.67 -10.46
C LEU A 101 1.70 -7.46 -11.65
N ARG A 102 1.48 -8.78 -11.69
CA ARG A 102 1.90 -9.63 -12.81
C ARG A 102 1.24 -9.19 -14.12
N LEU A 103 -0.09 -9.03 -14.12
CA LEU A 103 -0.83 -8.60 -15.31
C LEU A 103 -0.40 -7.21 -15.77
N GLN A 104 -0.12 -6.31 -14.83
CA GLN A 104 0.37 -4.97 -15.15
C GLN A 104 1.76 -5.03 -15.81
N GLN A 105 2.66 -5.88 -15.31
CA GLN A 105 3.95 -6.11 -15.97
C GLN A 105 3.82 -6.74 -17.35
N GLU A 106 2.89 -7.67 -17.55
CA GLU A 106 2.62 -8.27 -18.86
C GLU A 106 2.10 -7.23 -19.85
N VAL A 107 1.16 -6.38 -19.43
CA VAL A 107 0.65 -5.27 -20.23
C VAL A 107 1.75 -4.27 -20.56
N ASP A 108 2.59 -3.91 -19.59
CA ASP A 108 3.69 -2.97 -19.81
C ASP A 108 4.74 -3.52 -20.79
N ARG A 109 5.05 -4.82 -20.72
CA ARG A 109 5.92 -5.49 -21.70
C ARG A 109 5.30 -5.49 -23.09
N ALA A 110 4.05 -5.93 -23.21
CA ALA A 110 3.34 -5.95 -24.49
C ALA A 110 3.22 -4.55 -25.11
N ARG A 111 3.03 -3.51 -24.28
CA ARG A 111 3.03 -2.12 -24.72
C ARG A 111 4.42 -1.64 -25.13
N SER A 112 5.46 -2.03 -24.40
CA SER A 112 6.85 -1.66 -24.73
C SER A 112 7.24 -2.14 -26.12
N ASP A 113 6.85 -3.35 -26.51
CA ASP A 113 7.14 -3.92 -27.83
C ASP A 113 6.37 -3.22 -28.96
N GLN A 114 5.34 -2.44 -28.63
CA GLN A 114 4.48 -1.71 -29.56
C GLN A 114 4.70 -0.20 -29.54
N LYS A 115 5.70 0.29 -28.79
CA LYS A 115 6.07 1.71 -28.79
C LYS A 115 6.65 2.10 -30.12
N VAL A 116 6.29 3.29 -30.60
CA VAL A 116 6.83 3.84 -31.84
C VAL A 116 7.95 4.82 -31.54
N GLU A 117 9.02 4.77 -32.34
CA GLU A 117 10.07 5.78 -32.30
C GLU A 117 9.59 7.07 -32.97
N LEU A 118 9.52 8.15 -32.20
CA LEU A 118 9.20 9.48 -32.70
C LEU A 118 10.45 10.36 -32.86
N PRO A 119 10.41 11.33 -33.79
CA PRO A 119 11.37 12.43 -33.79
C PRO A 119 11.36 13.17 -32.45
N ARG A 120 12.53 13.59 -31.98
CA ARG A 120 12.70 14.22 -30.66
C ARG A 120 11.81 15.44 -30.45
N ASN A 121 11.74 16.32 -31.45
CA ASN A 121 10.90 17.51 -31.41
C ASN A 121 9.41 17.18 -31.26
N VAL A 122 8.94 16.08 -31.84
CA VAL A 122 7.56 15.61 -31.71
C VAL A 122 7.33 15.01 -30.34
N ALA A 123 8.26 14.19 -29.84
CA ALA A 123 8.20 13.62 -28.49
C ALA A 123 8.18 14.71 -27.40
N GLU A 124 9.04 15.73 -27.52
CA GLU A 124 9.08 16.87 -26.60
C GLU A 124 7.80 17.71 -26.68
N ALA A 125 7.24 17.90 -27.88
CA ALA A 125 5.97 18.58 -28.06
C ALA A 125 4.81 17.83 -27.39
N LEU A 126 4.77 16.50 -27.53
CA LEU A 126 3.78 15.66 -26.85
C LEU A 126 3.96 15.68 -25.33
N ASP A 127 5.19 15.55 -24.83
CA ASP A 127 5.49 15.63 -23.41
C ASP A 127 5.07 16.96 -22.80
N ARG A 128 5.27 18.06 -23.53
CA ARG A 128 4.78 19.38 -23.12
C ARG A 128 3.24 19.42 -23.06
N ARG A 129 2.54 18.92 -24.07
CA ARG A 129 1.06 18.88 -24.08
C ARG A 129 0.52 18.07 -22.89
N PHE A 130 1.06 16.88 -22.65
CA PHE A 130 0.57 16.00 -21.59
C PHE A 130 1.00 16.40 -20.18
N LYS A 131 2.29 16.71 -19.97
CA LYS A 131 2.87 16.90 -18.62
C LYS A 131 2.79 18.34 -18.13
N ILE A 132 2.90 19.32 -19.02
CA ILE A 132 2.94 20.74 -18.65
C ILE A 132 1.56 21.36 -18.80
N GLU A 133 0.91 21.12 -19.94
CA GLU A 133 -0.37 21.74 -20.28
C GLU A 133 -1.58 20.91 -19.83
N GLY A 134 -1.35 19.65 -19.42
CA GLY A 134 -2.38 18.77 -18.88
C GLY A 134 -3.43 18.34 -19.90
N ALA A 135 -3.12 18.43 -21.19
CA ALA A 135 -4.02 18.02 -22.26
C ALA A 135 -4.25 16.51 -22.22
N ASP A 136 -5.44 16.07 -22.62
CA ASP A 136 -5.74 14.67 -22.82
C ASP A 136 -5.55 14.25 -24.28
N TRP A 137 -5.54 12.94 -24.54
CA TRP A 137 -5.30 12.43 -25.89
C TRP A 137 -6.36 12.89 -26.92
N PRO A 138 -7.66 13.06 -26.59
CA PRO A 138 -8.63 13.64 -27.53
C PRO A 138 -8.30 15.07 -27.92
N GLU A 139 -7.86 15.91 -26.98
CA GLU A 139 -7.45 17.29 -27.28
C GLU A 139 -6.24 17.32 -28.21
N VAL A 140 -5.24 16.46 -27.97
CA VAL A 140 -4.05 16.34 -28.82
C VAL A 140 -4.40 15.82 -30.23
N ILE A 141 -5.37 14.90 -30.34
CA ILE A 141 -5.89 14.47 -31.65
C ILE A 141 -6.63 15.61 -32.34
N TYR A 142 -7.46 16.37 -31.63
CA TYR A 142 -8.16 17.51 -32.23
C TYR A 142 -7.19 18.58 -32.75
N ASP A 143 -6.12 18.86 -32.00
CA ASP A 143 -5.03 19.75 -32.44
C ASP A 143 -4.37 19.27 -33.74
N SER A 144 -4.29 17.95 -33.95
CA SER A 144 -3.69 17.37 -35.17
C SER A 144 -4.48 17.63 -36.45
N PHE A 145 -5.77 17.98 -36.34
CA PHE A 145 -6.65 18.27 -37.48
C PHE A 145 -6.92 19.76 -37.71
N THR A 146 -6.43 20.62 -36.83
CA THR A 146 -6.70 22.05 -36.86
C THR A 146 -5.43 22.82 -37.20
N HIS A 147 -5.58 23.93 -37.93
CA HIS A 147 -4.43 24.79 -38.23
C HIS A 147 -4.07 25.60 -36.98
N GLN A 148 -2.86 25.41 -36.46
CA GLN A 148 -2.45 25.94 -35.16
C GLN A 148 -1.36 27.00 -35.31
N ALA A 149 -1.56 28.15 -34.68
CA ALA A 149 -0.54 29.21 -34.60
C ALA A 149 0.53 28.89 -33.54
N ASP A 150 0.25 27.98 -32.61
CA ASP A 150 1.21 27.53 -31.60
C ASP A 150 2.28 26.62 -32.23
N PRO A 151 3.59 26.92 -32.06
CA PRO A 151 4.67 26.12 -32.62
C PRO A 151 4.67 24.65 -32.14
N THR A 152 4.32 24.40 -30.89
CA THR A 152 4.26 23.06 -30.28
C THR A 152 3.17 22.23 -30.94
N LYS A 153 1.98 22.83 -31.10
CA LYS A 153 0.86 22.18 -31.78
C LYS A 153 1.15 22.00 -33.27
N GLY A 154 1.78 22.98 -33.91
CA GLY A 154 2.20 22.89 -35.31
C GLY A 154 3.16 21.73 -35.59
N ILE A 155 4.10 21.43 -34.68
CA ILE A 155 4.98 20.25 -34.78
C ILE A 155 4.15 18.96 -34.78
N ILE A 156 3.17 18.85 -33.90
CA ILE A 156 2.28 17.68 -33.80
C ILE A 156 1.41 17.56 -35.05
N THR A 157 0.75 18.64 -35.47
CA THR A 157 -0.11 18.69 -36.66
C THR A 157 0.67 18.29 -37.92
N ASN A 158 1.88 18.84 -38.12
CA ASN A 158 2.70 18.52 -39.29
C ASN A 158 3.15 17.05 -39.26
N PHE A 159 3.57 16.53 -38.11
CA PHE A 159 3.95 15.13 -38.00
C PHE A 159 2.77 14.18 -38.25
N ALA A 160 1.60 14.49 -37.67
CA ALA A 160 0.39 13.70 -37.83
C ALA A 160 -0.16 13.73 -39.26
N ALA A 161 0.02 14.82 -40.01
CA ALA A 161 -0.40 14.90 -41.41
C ALA A 161 0.30 13.86 -42.29
N ASP A 162 1.59 13.64 -42.05
CA ASP A 162 2.42 12.73 -42.86
C ASP A 162 2.53 11.31 -42.25
N ASN A 163 2.32 11.17 -40.94
CA ASN A 163 2.58 9.93 -40.18
C ASN A 163 1.43 9.57 -39.24
N PHE A 164 0.18 9.81 -39.67
CA PHE A 164 -1.01 9.63 -38.83
C PHE A 164 -1.11 8.25 -38.13
N PRO A 165 -0.84 7.11 -38.78
CA PRO A 165 -0.88 5.80 -38.12
C PRO A 165 0.12 5.68 -36.96
N ASP A 166 1.36 6.13 -37.17
CA ASP A 166 2.43 6.10 -36.17
C ASP A 166 2.15 7.07 -35.02
N PHE A 167 1.56 8.22 -35.34
CA PHE A 167 1.09 9.18 -34.36
C PHE A 167 0.01 8.58 -33.44
N ILE A 168 -1.00 7.89 -33.99
CA ILE A 168 -2.02 7.21 -33.19
C ILE A 168 -1.40 6.08 -32.35
N CYS A 169 -0.50 5.29 -32.92
CA CYS A 169 0.21 4.24 -32.18
C CYS A 169 1.02 4.82 -31.01
N ALA A 170 1.70 5.95 -31.22
CA ALA A 170 2.42 6.67 -30.17
C ALA A 170 1.50 7.15 -29.03
N LEU A 171 0.29 7.61 -29.34
CA LEU A 171 -0.68 8.04 -28.34
C LEU A 171 -1.27 6.88 -27.52
N VAL A 172 -1.47 5.72 -28.15
CA VAL A 172 -2.15 4.56 -27.54
C VAL A 172 -1.19 3.63 -26.80
N ASN A 173 -0.03 3.35 -27.40
CA ASN A 173 0.97 2.40 -26.91
C ASN A 173 2.16 3.10 -26.24
N GLY A 174 2.26 4.41 -26.39
CA GLY A 174 3.41 5.20 -25.97
C GLY A 174 4.46 5.30 -27.06
N TYR A 175 5.45 6.16 -26.83
CA TYR A 175 6.53 6.42 -27.77
C TYR A 175 7.89 6.40 -27.07
N THR A 176 8.91 6.12 -27.86
CA THR A 176 10.32 6.41 -27.55
C THR A 176 10.78 7.51 -28.50
N PHE A 177 11.91 8.15 -28.22
CA PHE A 177 12.51 9.09 -29.17
C PHE A 177 13.93 8.69 -29.48
N LYS A 178 14.35 8.98 -30.70
CA LYS A 178 15.72 8.71 -31.14
C LYS A 178 16.70 9.59 -30.35
N LEU A 179 17.49 8.97 -29.50
CA LEU A 179 18.55 9.65 -28.75
C LEU A 179 19.63 10.15 -29.70
N GLU A 180 19.97 11.44 -29.58
CA GLU A 180 21.14 11.97 -30.28
C GLU A 180 22.43 11.33 -29.73
N PRO A 181 23.50 11.22 -30.55
CA PRO A 181 24.77 10.64 -30.12
C PRO A 181 25.28 11.21 -28.78
N ARG A 182 25.12 12.52 -28.56
CA ARG A 182 25.49 13.18 -27.31
C ARG A 182 24.69 12.69 -26.10
N ASP A 183 23.39 12.45 -26.27
CA ASP A 183 22.52 11.99 -25.18
C ASP A 183 22.72 10.50 -24.91
N LYS A 184 23.05 9.70 -25.94
CA LYS A 184 23.51 8.31 -25.75
C LYS A 184 24.77 8.25 -24.88
N VAL A 185 25.76 9.09 -25.19
CA VAL A 185 26.99 9.23 -24.40
C VAL A 185 26.67 9.66 -22.97
N LYS A 186 25.78 10.64 -22.78
CA LYS A 186 25.37 11.12 -21.46
C LYS A 186 24.65 10.04 -20.64
N GLN A 187 23.68 9.34 -21.21
CA GLN A 187 22.96 8.24 -20.53
C GLN A 187 23.89 7.09 -20.17
N PHE A 188 24.83 6.75 -21.06
CA PHE A 188 25.84 5.75 -20.76
C PHE A 188 26.71 6.16 -19.56
N ILE A 189 27.19 7.41 -19.54
CA ILE A 189 27.98 7.93 -18.42
C ILE A 189 27.17 7.91 -17.12
N GLU A 190 25.91 8.35 -17.15
CA GLU A 190 25.02 8.34 -15.98
C GLU A 190 24.75 6.92 -15.46
N LYS A 191 24.51 5.96 -16.36
CA LYS A 191 24.36 4.53 -16.01
C LYS A 191 25.64 3.98 -15.38
N TRP A 192 26.80 4.30 -15.95
CA TRP A 192 28.10 3.83 -15.47
C TRP A 192 28.46 4.38 -14.09
N TYR A 193 28.13 5.64 -13.81
CA TYR A 193 28.30 6.24 -12.48
C TYR A 193 27.34 5.67 -11.44
N ALA A 194 26.13 5.29 -11.83
CA ALA A 194 25.12 4.74 -10.91
C ALA A 194 25.44 3.31 -10.47
N VAL A 195 25.95 2.46 -11.36
CA VAL A 195 26.35 1.07 -11.06
C VAL A 195 27.65 0.71 -11.79
N PRO A 196 28.82 0.93 -11.17
CA PRO A 196 30.10 0.62 -11.80
C PRO A 196 30.28 -0.91 -11.92
N GLY A 197 30.37 -1.42 -13.16
CA GLY A 197 30.72 -2.82 -13.44
C GLY A 197 29.73 -3.61 -14.30
N ASP A 198 28.55 -3.05 -14.60
CA ASP A 198 27.52 -3.70 -15.43
C ASP A 198 27.49 -3.11 -16.85
N VAL A 199 28.67 -3.04 -17.48
CA VAL A 199 28.84 -2.54 -18.85
C VAL A 199 29.45 -3.64 -19.70
N THR A 200 28.75 -3.97 -20.77
CA THR A 200 29.16 -4.97 -21.76
C THR A 200 30.05 -4.35 -22.84
N ASP A 201 30.86 -5.18 -23.51
CA ASP A 201 31.70 -4.75 -24.64
C ASP A 201 30.87 -4.10 -25.76
N SER A 202 29.65 -4.58 -25.99
CA SER A 202 28.71 -4.00 -26.97
C SER A 202 28.34 -2.55 -26.63
N GLU A 203 28.06 -2.27 -25.36
CA GLU A 203 27.71 -0.92 -24.91
C GLU A 203 28.93 0.02 -24.98
N LEU A 204 30.16 -0.51 -24.80
CA LEU A 204 31.40 0.26 -25.00
C LEU A 204 31.62 0.64 -26.48
N TYR A 205 31.30 -0.27 -27.41
CA TYR A 205 31.36 0.05 -28.85
C TYR A 205 30.33 1.13 -29.21
N GLU A 206 29.08 1.03 -28.73
CA GLU A 206 28.06 2.06 -28.95
C GLU A 206 28.46 3.43 -28.36
N LEU A 207 29.12 3.45 -27.20
CA LEU A 207 29.69 4.67 -26.63
C LEU A 207 30.76 5.26 -27.55
N SER A 208 31.67 4.41 -28.04
CA SER A 208 32.78 4.86 -28.88
C SER A 208 32.30 5.47 -30.19
N ASP A 209 31.31 4.84 -30.84
CA ASP A 209 30.65 5.37 -32.04
C ASP A 209 29.90 6.67 -31.73
N GLY A 210 29.20 6.74 -30.59
CA GLY A 210 28.52 7.95 -30.15
C GLY A 210 29.47 9.13 -29.92
N ILE A 211 30.66 8.90 -29.35
CA ILE A 211 31.69 9.94 -29.15
C ILE A 211 32.27 10.39 -30.51
N ILE A 212 32.56 9.45 -31.41
CA ILE A 212 33.07 9.76 -32.76
C ILE A 212 32.07 10.63 -33.52
N ASP A 213 30.78 10.29 -33.49
CA ASP A 213 29.71 11.06 -34.13
C ASP A 213 29.58 12.48 -33.56
N VAL A 214 29.73 12.66 -32.24
CA VAL A 214 29.71 13.98 -31.60
C VAL A 214 30.90 14.83 -32.05
N LEU A 215 32.09 14.23 -32.11
CA LEU A 215 33.31 14.91 -32.52
C LEU A 215 33.28 15.30 -34.01
N GLN A 216 32.74 14.44 -34.87
CA GLN A 216 32.60 14.72 -36.30
C GLN A 216 31.56 15.81 -36.60
N LYS A 217 30.48 15.90 -35.83
CA LYS A 217 29.47 16.96 -35.98
C LYS A 217 29.88 18.31 -35.38
N SER A 218 30.94 18.34 -34.59
CA SER A 218 31.44 19.53 -33.91
C SER A 218 32.68 20.14 -34.60
N SER A 219 33.14 19.55 -35.72
CA SER A 219 34.16 20.07 -36.65
C SER A 219 33.50 20.69 -37.88
#